data_AF-A0A2N7QR08-F1
#
_entry.id   AF-A0A2N7QR08-F1
#
_cell.length_a   1.000
_cell.length_b   1.000
_cell.length_c   1.000
_cell.angle_alpha   90.00
_cell.angle_beta   90.00
_cell.angle_gamma   90.00
#
_symmetry.space_group_name_H-M   'P 1'
#
loop_
_entity.id
_entity.type
_entity.pdbx_description
1 polymer ?
#
loop_
_entity_poly.entity_id
_entity_poly.type
_entity_poly.pdbx_seq_one_letter_code
_entity_poly.pdbx_strand_id
1 'polypeptide(L)'
;MGEALARNGDLRVARARVQEYRARLAQADANRAPNLAFDGSPTRTRTLASSGVPYVTNVFQAELQASYEIDVWGRLAKLSDAAGESYRAEQASLDAAALSIAASVATAYLNLRGLDAQLALTQSTLQLREQSRELARKQFEVGYSSRLEWLQAQSEYHAAAEQVPQLQRQIFEQENALAVLVGGNPAPSHAAYRWRI
;
A
#
# COMPACT_ATOMS: atom_id res chain seq x y z
N MET A 1 -8.32 -10.18 -5.73
CA MET A 1 -7.41 -10.58 -4.63
C MET A 1 -5.96 -10.78 -5.08
N GLY A 2 -5.68 -11.69 -6.02
CA GLY A 2 -4.29 -11.98 -6.45
C GLY A 2 -3.52 -10.78 -7.03
N GLU A 3 -4.19 -9.93 -7.80
CA GLU A 3 -3.57 -8.73 -8.39
C GLU A 3 -3.27 -7.64 -7.35
N ALA A 4 -4.12 -7.51 -6.33
CA ALA A 4 -3.93 -6.58 -5.21
C ALA A 4 -2.68 -6.93 -4.39
N LEU A 5 -2.46 -8.23 -4.14
CA LEU A 5 -1.28 -8.71 -3.39
C LEU A 5 0.02 -8.58 -4.20
N ALA A 6 -0.06 -8.54 -5.53
CA ALA A 6 1.11 -8.41 -6.40
C ALA A 6 1.54 -6.95 -6.61
N ARG A 7 0.58 -6.02 -6.72
CA ARG A 7 0.82 -4.62 -7.12
C ARG A 7 0.82 -3.61 -6.00
N ASN A 8 0.32 -3.96 -4.81
CA ASN A 8 0.27 -3.02 -3.70
C ASN A 8 1.70 -2.60 -3.25
N GLY A 9 1.90 -1.28 -3.16
CA GLY A 9 3.20 -0.68 -2.80
C GLY A 9 3.65 -1.02 -1.38
N ASP A 10 2.73 -1.09 -0.44
CA ASP A 10 3.03 -1.39 0.97
C ASP A 10 3.55 -2.83 1.11
N LEU A 11 2.99 -3.78 0.36
CA LEU A 11 3.51 -5.15 0.32
C LEU A 11 4.90 -5.25 -0.30
N ARG A 12 5.22 -4.40 -1.28
CA ARG A 12 6.58 -4.33 -1.83
C ARG A 12 7.57 -3.82 -0.79
N VAL A 13 7.21 -2.79 -0.03
CA VAL A 13 8.03 -2.27 1.08
C VAL A 13 8.21 -3.32 2.17
N ALA A 14 7.13 -4.01 2.57
CA ALA A 14 7.20 -5.08 3.56
C ALA A 14 8.10 -6.24 3.11
N ARG A 15 8.00 -6.68 1.84
CA ARG A 15 8.92 -7.69 1.28
C ARG A 15 10.37 -7.23 1.28
N ALA A 16 10.63 -5.96 0.96
CA ALA A 16 11.98 -5.40 0.98
C ALA A 16 12.57 -5.41 2.40
N ARG A 17 11.76 -5.09 3.42
CA ARG A 17 12.17 -5.20 4.83
C ARG A 17 12.49 -6.64 5.22
N VAL A 18 11.70 -7.63 4.81
CA VAL A 18 12.03 -9.05 5.05
C VAL A 18 13.40 -9.41 4.47
N GLN A 19 13.74 -8.92 3.27
CA GLN A 19 15.07 -9.14 2.68
C GLN A 19 16.20 -8.41 3.44
N GLU A 20 15.94 -7.19 3.91
CA GLU A 20 16.88 -6.45 4.75
C GLU A 20 17.22 -7.23 6.03
N TYR A 21 16.20 -7.74 6.74
CA TYR A 21 16.40 -8.52 7.96
C TYR A 21 17.07 -9.87 7.70
N ARG A 22 16.82 -10.49 6.54
CA ARG A 22 17.56 -11.67 6.10
C ARG A 22 19.04 -11.38 5.93
N ALA A 23 19.40 -10.23 5.36
CA ALA A 23 20.79 -9.80 5.21
C ALA A 23 21.44 -9.52 6.57
N ARG A 24 20.71 -8.92 7.52
CA ARG A 24 21.19 -8.73 8.90
C ARG A 24 21.45 -10.04 9.62
N LEU A 25 20.60 -11.05 9.43
CA LEU A 25 20.86 -12.41 9.94
C LEU A 25 22.14 -12.99 9.31
N ALA A 26 22.29 -12.90 7.99
CA ALA A 26 23.50 -13.37 7.32
C ALA A 26 24.78 -12.65 7.83
N GLN A 27 24.69 -11.36 8.15
CA GLN A 27 25.80 -10.62 8.77
C GLN A 27 26.10 -11.10 10.19
N ALA A 28 25.08 -11.36 11.01
CA ALA A 28 25.25 -11.92 12.35
C ALA A 28 25.89 -13.31 12.30
N ASP A 29 25.49 -14.14 11.33
CA ASP A 29 26.08 -15.46 11.08
C ASP A 29 27.52 -15.37 10.58
N ALA A 30 27.83 -14.41 9.70
CA ALA A 30 29.19 -14.20 9.18
C ALA A 30 30.19 -13.86 10.30
N ASN A 31 29.75 -13.17 11.36
CA ASN A 31 30.60 -12.89 12.53
C ASN A 31 31.01 -14.15 13.31
N ARG A 32 30.37 -15.30 13.07
CA ARG A 32 30.74 -16.60 13.66
C ARG A 32 31.78 -17.35 12.82
N ALA A 33 32.17 -16.81 11.66
CA ALA A 33 33.23 -17.33 10.82
C ALA A 33 34.50 -16.48 10.98
N PRO A 34 35.68 -16.98 10.56
CA PRO A 34 36.89 -16.18 10.52
C PRO A 34 36.71 -14.94 9.64
N ASN A 35 37.08 -13.78 10.15
CA ASN A 35 37.15 -12.54 9.38
C ASN A 35 38.50 -12.46 8.67
N LEU A 36 38.48 -12.18 7.37
CA LEU A 36 39.66 -12.00 6.54
C LEU A 36 39.75 -10.56 6.09
N ALA A 37 40.87 -9.90 6.39
CA ALA A 37 41.18 -8.55 5.94
C ALA A 37 42.44 -8.59 5.08
N PHE A 38 42.40 -7.88 3.95
CA PHE A 38 43.53 -7.72 3.06
C PHE A 38 43.83 -6.23 2.92
N ASP A 39 45.07 -5.85 3.22
CA ASP A 39 45.54 -4.48 3.15
C ASP A 39 46.75 -4.39 2.23
N GLY A 40 46.78 -3.36 1.38
CA GLY A 40 47.87 -3.10 0.46
C GLY A 40 48.32 -1.65 0.58
N SER A 41 49.59 -1.42 0.90
CA SER A 41 50.16 -0.10 1.14
C SER A 41 51.34 0.17 0.20
N PRO A 42 51.09 0.57 -1.06
CA PRO A 42 52.13 1.06 -1.95
C PRO A 42 52.57 2.46 -1.52
N THR A 43 53.83 2.59 -1.11
CA THR A 43 54.43 3.87 -0.72
C THR A 43 55.52 4.25 -1.70
N ARG A 44 55.48 5.49 -2.19
CA ARG A 44 56.55 6.09 -2.97
C ARG A 44 57.11 7.29 -2.23
N THR A 45 58.39 7.25 -1.91
CA THR A 45 59.07 8.31 -1.18
C THR A 45 60.24 8.83 -2.00
N ARG A 46 60.36 10.16 -2.12
CA ARG A 46 61.53 10.81 -2.70
C ARG A 46 62.33 11.44 -1.57
N THR A 47 63.57 11.01 -1.40
CA THR A 47 64.44 11.47 -0.30
C THR A 47 65.69 12.10 -0.89
N LEU A 48 66.16 13.19 -0.28
CA LEU A 48 67.44 13.80 -0.62
C LEU A 48 68.56 13.08 0.14
N ALA A 49 69.53 12.50 -0.57
CA ALA A 49 70.69 11.89 0.08
C ALA A 49 71.62 12.97 0.66
N SER A 50 72.49 12.59 1.60
CA SER A 50 73.53 13.49 2.17
C SER A 50 74.50 14.04 1.11
N SER A 51 74.57 13.40 -0.05
CA SER A 51 75.30 13.84 -1.25
C SER A 51 74.59 14.95 -2.04
N GLY A 52 73.37 15.35 -1.67
CA GLY A 52 72.57 16.36 -2.37
C GLY A 52 71.83 15.83 -3.61
N VAL A 53 72.01 14.55 -3.98
CA VAL A 53 71.30 13.93 -5.10
C VAL A 53 70.02 13.24 -4.60
N PRO A 54 68.84 13.57 -5.14
CA PRO A 54 67.60 12.93 -4.73
C PRO A 54 67.47 11.53 -5.33
N TYR A 55 66.91 10.60 -4.56
CA TYR A 55 66.54 9.28 -5.04
C TYR A 55 65.08 8.97 -4.70
N VAL A 56 64.53 7.98 -5.40
CA VAL A 56 63.14 7.56 -5.25
C VAL A 56 63.13 6.12 -4.77
N THR A 57 62.37 5.87 -3.72
CA THR A 57 62.09 4.53 -3.20
C THR A 57 60.62 4.21 -3.44
N ASN A 58 60.35 3.04 -4.00
CA ASN A 58 59.01 2.47 -4.06
C ASN A 58 58.97 1.26 -3.13
N VAL A 59 58.00 1.22 -2.22
CA VAL A 59 57.76 0.12 -1.28
C VAL A 59 56.36 -0.40 -1.55
N PHE A 60 56.22 -1.70 -1.73
CA PHE A 60 54.93 -2.36 -1.86
C PHE A 60 54.79 -3.31 -0.68
N GLN A 61 53.86 -3.01 0.21
CA GLN A 61 53.49 -3.88 1.32
C GLN A 61 52.09 -4.43 1.05
N ALA A 62 51.92 -5.73 1.31
CA ALA A 62 50.63 -6.40 1.30
C ALA A 62 50.53 -7.24 2.57
N GLU A 63 49.39 -7.17 3.24
CA GLU A 63 49.12 -7.86 4.48
C GLU A 63 47.78 -8.59 4.36
N LEU A 64 47.76 -9.87 4.75
CA LEU A 64 46.55 -10.65 4.88
C LEU A 64 46.41 -11.03 6.35
N GLN A 65 45.35 -10.54 6.99
CA GLN A 65 45.03 -10.82 8.39
C GLN A 65 43.80 -11.72 8.47
N ALA A 66 43.87 -12.74 9.31
CA ALA A 66 42.74 -13.59 9.66
C ALA A 66 42.48 -13.49 11.17
N SER A 67 41.25 -13.19 11.56
CA SER A 67 40.85 -13.15 12.97
C SER A 67 39.61 -14.02 13.20
N TYR A 68 39.55 -14.68 14.35
CA TYR A 68 38.45 -15.57 14.71
C TYR A 68 38.19 -15.50 16.21
N GLU A 69 36.93 -15.30 16.60
CA GLU A 69 36.50 -15.31 18.00
C GLU A 69 35.91 -16.68 18.35
N ILE A 70 36.50 -17.37 19.33
CA ILE A 70 35.95 -18.62 19.85
C ILE A 70 34.80 -18.29 20.81
N ASP A 71 33.59 -18.68 20.44
CA ASP A 71 32.38 -18.38 21.21
C ASP A 71 32.16 -19.34 22.39
N VAL A 72 32.99 -19.23 23.43
CA VAL A 72 32.94 -20.10 24.63
C VAL A 72 31.64 -19.94 25.42
N TRP A 73 31.10 -18.71 25.45
CA TRP A 73 29.93 -18.35 26.25
C TRP A 73 28.63 -18.25 25.43
N GLY A 74 28.69 -18.51 24.12
CA GLY A 74 27.53 -18.47 23.23
C GLY A 74 27.04 -17.06 22.88
N ARG A 75 27.84 -16.01 23.11
CA ARG A 75 27.46 -14.61 22.82
C ARG A 75 27.14 -14.42 21.34
N LEU A 76 28.00 -14.93 20.45
CA LEU A 76 27.81 -14.79 19.00
C LEU A 76 26.64 -15.66 18.50
N ALA A 77 26.51 -16.87 19.04
CA ALA A 77 25.35 -17.73 18.78
C ALA A 77 24.04 -17.04 19.17
N LYS A 78 23.98 -16.41 20.35
CA LYS A 78 22.78 -15.70 20.82
C LYS A 78 22.47 -14.44 20.01
N LEU A 79 23.47 -13.75 19.49
CA LEU A 79 23.26 -12.62 18.57
C LEU A 79 22.68 -13.08 17.23
N SER A 80 23.16 -14.22 16.70
CA SER A 80 22.58 -14.87 15.51
C SER A 80 21.14 -15.33 15.76
N ASP A 81 20.87 -16.00 16.89
CA ASP A 81 19.52 -16.40 17.32
C ASP A 81 18.58 -15.17 17.35
N ALA A 82 19.01 -14.07 17.98
CA ALA A 82 18.23 -12.84 18.07
C ALA A 82 17.95 -12.18 16.72
N ALA A 83 18.94 -12.19 15.80
CA ALA A 83 18.74 -11.73 14.43
C ALA A 83 17.76 -12.64 13.66
N GLY A 84 17.79 -13.95 13.95
CA GLY A 84 16.86 -14.93 13.40
C GLY A 84 15.42 -14.69 13.85
N GLU A 85 15.19 -14.43 15.14
CA GLU A 85 13.86 -14.07 15.63
C GLU A 85 13.38 -12.72 15.07
N SER A 86 14.28 -11.76 14.89
CA SER A 86 13.94 -10.48 14.23
C SER A 86 13.52 -10.69 12.76
N TYR A 87 14.20 -11.57 12.04
CA TYR A 87 13.81 -11.96 10.67
C TYR A 87 12.42 -12.61 10.62
N ARG A 88 12.14 -13.55 11.53
CA ARG A 88 10.81 -14.19 11.64
C ARG A 88 9.72 -13.19 12.00
N ALA A 89 10.00 -12.23 12.88
CA ALA A 89 9.06 -11.17 13.23
C ALA A 89 8.69 -10.31 12.01
N GLU A 90 9.66 -10.00 11.14
CA GLU A 90 9.40 -9.25 9.91
C GLU A 90 8.61 -10.10 8.89
N GLN A 91 8.83 -11.42 8.81
CA GLN A 91 8.01 -12.32 8.00
C GLN A 91 6.55 -12.31 8.47
N ALA A 92 6.32 -12.44 9.78
CA ALA A 92 4.97 -12.37 10.35
C ALA A 92 4.32 -10.99 10.11
N SER A 93 5.11 -9.92 10.11
CA SER A 93 4.64 -8.56 9.82
C SER A 93 4.20 -8.40 8.36
N LEU A 94 4.90 -9.04 7.41
CA LEU A 94 4.47 -9.11 6.02
C LEU A 94 3.13 -9.84 5.87
N ASP A 95 2.97 -10.98 6.55
CA ASP A 95 1.72 -11.76 6.50
C ASP A 95 0.55 -10.97 7.11
N ALA A 96 0.79 -10.29 8.24
CA ALA A 96 -0.19 -9.42 8.87
C ALA A 96 -0.60 -8.24 7.96
N ALA A 97 0.36 -7.63 7.26
CA ALA A 97 0.07 -6.58 6.27
C ALA A 97 -0.79 -7.11 5.12
N ALA A 98 -0.49 -8.31 4.60
CA ALA A 98 -1.28 -8.95 3.55
C ALA A 98 -2.71 -9.24 4.00
N LEU A 99 -2.89 -9.72 5.24
CA LEU A 99 -4.21 -9.95 5.83
C LEU A 99 -4.99 -8.64 6.01
N SER A 100 -4.34 -7.59 6.50
CA SER A 100 -4.95 -6.27 6.68
C SER A 100 -5.44 -5.68 5.35
N ILE A 101 -4.64 -5.79 4.29
CA ILE A 101 -5.03 -5.36 2.94
C ILE A 101 -6.20 -6.19 2.43
N ALA A 102 -6.17 -7.52 2.60
CA ALA A 102 -7.27 -8.40 2.22
C ALA A 102 -8.59 -8.01 2.92
N ALA A 103 -8.55 -7.77 4.23
CA ALA A 103 -9.70 -7.31 5.01
C ALA A 103 -10.21 -5.95 4.53
N SER A 104 -9.29 -5.01 4.24
CA SER A 104 -9.63 -3.68 3.74
C SER A 104 -10.34 -3.74 2.38
N VAL A 105 -9.85 -4.59 1.47
CA VAL A 105 -10.48 -4.84 0.16
C VAL A 105 -11.88 -5.46 0.32
N ALA A 106 -12.03 -6.43 1.22
CA ALA A 106 -13.33 -7.07 1.48
C ALA A 106 -14.36 -6.06 2.03
N THR A 107 -13.99 -5.26 3.02
CA THR A 107 -14.85 -4.21 3.59
C THR A 107 -15.24 -3.18 2.53
N ALA A 108 -14.26 -2.71 1.74
CA ALA A 108 -14.48 -1.74 0.69
C ALA A 108 -15.43 -2.28 -0.41
N TYR A 109 -15.32 -3.56 -0.76
CA TYR A 109 -16.24 -4.22 -1.70
C TYR A 109 -17.67 -4.31 -1.14
N LEU A 110 -17.83 -4.72 0.12
CA LEU A 110 -19.15 -4.80 0.75
C LEU A 110 -19.82 -3.43 0.85
N ASN A 111 -19.05 -2.37 1.15
CA ASN A 111 -19.54 -1.00 1.15
C ASN A 111 -20.04 -0.57 -0.24
N LEU A 112 -19.26 -0.86 -1.29
CA LEU A 112 -19.68 -0.58 -2.67
C LEU A 112 -20.99 -1.28 -3.03
N ARG A 113 -21.13 -2.56 -2.69
CA ARG A 113 -22.38 -3.31 -2.91
C ARG A 113 -23.56 -2.74 -2.12
N GLY A 114 -23.30 -2.23 -0.92
CA GLY A 114 -24.30 -1.52 -0.12
C GLY A 114 -24.77 -0.22 -0.79
N LEU A 115 -23.84 0.58 -1.31
CA LEU A 115 -24.14 1.81 -2.05
C LEU A 115 -24.90 1.53 -3.35
N ASP A 116 -24.51 0.50 -4.11
CA ASP A 116 -25.24 0.06 -5.30
C ASP A 116 -26.70 -0.29 -4.99
N ALA A 117 -26.92 -1.03 -3.91
CA ALA A 117 -28.25 -1.43 -3.47
C ALA A 117 -29.10 -0.21 -3.03
N GLN A 118 -28.49 0.74 -2.32
CA GLN A 118 -29.14 1.99 -1.94
C GLN A 118 -29.51 2.82 -3.18
N LEU A 119 -28.61 2.94 -4.15
CA LEU A 119 -28.88 3.65 -5.40
C LEU A 119 -30.06 3.03 -6.15
N ALA A 120 -30.11 1.69 -6.27
CA ALA A 120 -31.21 0.99 -6.92
C ALA A 120 -32.56 1.23 -6.22
N LEU A 121 -32.57 1.21 -4.88
CA LEU A 121 -33.77 1.51 -4.08
C LEU A 121 -34.21 2.96 -4.24
N THR A 122 -33.28 3.91 -4.20
CA THR A 122 -33.57 5.33 -4.36
C THR A 122 -34.10 5.65 -5.77
N GLN A 123 -33.54 5.02 -6.81
CA GLN A 123 -34.05 5.15 -8.18
C GLN A 123 -35.49 4.62 -8.31
N SER A 124 -35.78 3.47 -7.70
CA SER A 124 -37.14 2.91 -7.67
C SER A 124 -38.12 3.84 -6.92
N THR A 125 -37.67 4.42 -5.81
CA THR A 125 -38.45 5.39 -5.02
C THR A 125 -38.70 6.67 -5.81
N LEU A 126 -37.70 7.19 -6.52
CA LEU A 126 -37.82 8.36 -7.37
C LEU A 126 -38.88 8.15 -8.46
N GLN A 127 -38.87 6.97 -9.10
CA GLN A 127 -39.86 6.63 -10.12
C GLN A 127 -41.29 6.59 -9.56
N LEU A 128 -41.49 6.05 -8.34
CA LEU A 128 -42.79 6.07 -7.67
C LEU A 128 -43.23 7.51 -7.33
N ARG A 129 -42.31 8.35 -6.83
CA ARG A 129 -42.60 9.77 -6.53
C ARG A 129 -42.94 10.56 -7.79
N GLU A 130 -42.28 10.26 -8.91
CA GLU A 130 -42.61 10.85 -10.21
C GLU A 130 -44.04 10.52 -10.64
N GLN A 131 -44.45 9.25 -10.52
CA GLN A 131 -45.81 8.82 -10.82
C GLN A 131 -46.85 9.52 -9.91
N SER A 132 -46.57 9.62 -8.61
CA SER A 132 -47.43 10.33 -7.65
C SER A 132 -47.55 11.82 -7.96
N ARG A 133 -46.43 12.49 -8.32
CA ARG A 133 -46.41 13.89 -8.74
C ARG A 133 -47.29 14.10 -9.98
N GLU A 134 -47.15 13.23 -10.99
CA GLU A 134 -47.95 13.32 -12.22
C GLU A 134 -49.43 13.08 -11.98
N LEU A 135 -49.78 12.14 -11.09
CA LEU A 135 -51.17 11.91 -10.70
C LEU A 135 -51.76 13.11 -9.96
N ALA A 136 -51.02 13.70 -9.01
CA ALA A 136 -51.45 14.89 -8.28
C ALA A 136 -51.62 16.11 -9.22
N ARG A 137 -50.69 16.28 -10.18
CA ARG A 137 -50.79 17.32 -11.21
C ARG A 137 -52.08 17.19 -12.02
N LYS A 138 -52.38 15.98 -12.52
CA LYS A 138 -53.58 15.73 -13.32
C LYS A 138 -54.87 15.98 -12.52
N GLN A 139 -54.92 15.56 -11.25
CA GLN A 139 -56.08 15.81 -10.38
C GLN A 139 -56.30 17.31 -10.12
N PHE A 140 -55.23 18.07 -9.93
CA PHE A 140 -55.29 19.52 -9.79
C PHE A 140 -55.80 20.20 -11.07
N GLU A 141 -55.28 19.79 -12.24
CA GLU A 141 -55.67 20.34 -13.55
C GLU A 141 -57.16 20.15 -13.88
N VAL A 142 -57.78 19.07 -13.38
CA VAL A 142 -59.22 18.81 -13.53
C VAL A 142 -60.06 19.32 -12.34
N GLY A 143 -59.44 20.02 -11.37
CA GLY A 143 -60.11 20.61 -10.22
C GLY A 143 -60.51 19.64 -9.10
N TYR A 144 -60.04 18.39 -9.13
CA TYR A 144 -60.34 17.36 -8.13
C TYR A 144 -59.52 17.50 -6.83
N SER A 145 -58.35 18.15 -6.90
CA SER A 145 -57.46 18.35 -5.75
C SER A 145 -56.91 19.78 -5.67
N SER A 146 -56.29 20.12 -4.53
CA SER A 146 -55.73 21.45 -4.30
C SER A 146 -54.33 21.61 -4.92
N ARG A 147 -53.96 22.87 -5.24
CA ARG A 147 -52.58 23.20 -5.67
C ARG A 147 -51.53 22.83 -4.63
N LEU A 148 -51.89 22.90 -3.34
CA LEU A 148 -51.02 22.55 -2.23
C LEU A 148 -50.57 21.08 -2.31
N GLU A 149 -51.50 20.17 -2.57
CA GLU A 149 -51.20 18.72 -2.70
C GLU A 149 -50.26 18.43 -3.87
N TRP A 150 -50.46 19.09 -5.02
CA TRP A 150 -49.54 18.97 -6.15
C TRP A 150 -48.13 19.48 -5.81
N LEU A 151 -48.02 20.65 -5.16
CA LEU A 151 -46.73 21.20 -4.74
C LEU A 151 -46.04 20.35 -3.67
N GLN A 152 -46.80 19.73 -2.76
CA GLN A 152 -46.26 18.77 -1.80
C GLN A 152 -45.66 17.55 -2.51
N ALA A 153 -46.39 16.92 -3.44
CA ALA A 153 -45.87 15.79 -4.22
C ALA A 153 -44.65 16.18 -5.08
N GLN A 154 -44.64 17.40 -5.62
CA GLN A 154 -43.48 17.93 -6.35
C GLN A 154 -42.26 18.11 -5.44
N SER A 155 -42.45 18.66 -4.23
CA SER A 155 -41.39 18.80 -3.24
C SER A 155 -40.79 17.44 -2.85
N GLU A 156 -41.63 16.43 -2.60
CA GLU A 156 -41.19 15.06 -2.28
C GLU A 156 -40.42 14.40 -3.43
N TYR A 157 -40.83 14.64 -4.68
CA TYR A 157 -40.08 14.19 -5.86
C TYR A 157 -38.69 14.82 -5.91
N HIS A 158 -38.59 16.14 -5.71
CA HIS A 158 -37.29 16.82 -5.72
C HIS A 158 -36.38 16.34 -4.58
N ALA A 159 -36.92 16.15 -3.37
CA ALA A 159 -36.18 15.59 -2.25
C ALA A 159 -35.62 14.18 -2.54
N ALA A 160 -36.38 13.33 -3.24
CA ALA A 160 -35.90 12.02 -3.68
C ALA A 160 -34.85 12.13 -4.81
N ALA A 161 -35.06 13.07 -5.75
CA ALA A 161 -34.17 13.27 -6.90
C ALA A 161 -32.75 13.71 -6.47
N GLU A 162 -32.65 14.51 -5.41
CA GLU A 162 -31.37 15.00 -4.88
C GLU A 162 -30.48 13.90 -4.30
N GLN A 163 -31.06 12.77 -3.86
CA GLN A 163 -30.30 11.67 -3.25
C GLN A 163 -29.53 10.83 -4.30
N VAL A 164 -30.05 10.71 -5.51
CA VAL A 164 -29.42 9.93 -6.59
C VAL A 164 -27.99 10.40 -6.92
N PRO A 165 -27.73 11.69 -7.22
CA PRO A 165 -26.38 12.15 -7.53
C PRO A 165 -25.44 12.10 -6.31
N GLN A 166 -25.96 12.15 -5.08
CA GLN A 166 -25.15 11.95 -3.88
C GLN A 166 -24.63 10.51 -3.78
N LEU A 167 -25.52 9.53 -3.96
CA LEU A 167 -25.16 8.10 -3.95
C LEU A 167 -24.21 7.74 -5.10
N GLN A 168 -24.44 8.26 -6.31
CA GLN A 168 -23.54 8.05 -7.44
C GLN A 168 -22.12 8.56 -7.17
N ARG A 169 -21.99 9.71 -6.49
CA ARG A 169 -20.68 10.25 -6.10
C ARG A 169 -19.99 9.37 -5.08
N GLN A 170 -20.72 8.91 -4.06
CA GLN A 170 -20.18 8.00 -3.04
C GLN A 170 -19.70 6.68 -3.65
N ILE A 171 -20.45 6.12 -4.61
CA ILE A 171 -20.05 4.94 -5.38
C ILE A 171 -18.73 5.21 -6.10
N PHE A 172 -18.62 6.33 -6.83
CA PHE A 172 -17.41 6.68 -7.56
C PHE A 172 -16.20 6.88 -6.64
N GLU A 173 -16.37 7.53 -5.49
CA GLU A 173 -15.32 7.69 -4.48
C GLU A 173 -14.85 6.32 -3.94
N GLN A 174 -15.81 5.42 -3.67
CA GLN A 174 -15.53 4.07 -3.17
C GLN A 174 -14.82 3.18 -4.21
N GLU A 175 -15.21 3.27 -5.48
CA GLU A 175 -14.54 2.57 -6.60
C GLU A 175 -13.09 3.04 -6.76
N ASN A 176 -12.83 4.33 -6.64
CA ASN A 176 -11.48 4.88 -6.69
C ASN A 176 -10.62 4.43 -5.50
N ALA A 177 -11.19 4.42 -4.30
CA ALA A 177 -10.50 3.91 -3.11
C ALA A 177 -10.11 2.43 -3.28
N LEU A 178 -11.02 1.61 -3.82
CA LEU A 178 -10.73 0.21 -4.18
C LEU A 178 -9.61 0.09 -5.21
N ALA A 179 -9.63 0.92 -6.26
CA ALA A 179 -8.61 0.93 -7.30
C ALA A 179 -7.21 1.17 -6.72
N VAL A 180 -7.07 2.14 -5.81
CA VAL A 180 -5.80 2.44 -5.14
C VAL A 180 -5.33 1.27 -4.27
N LEU A 181 -6.23 0.65 -3.49
CA LEU A 181 -5.89 -0.48 -2.62
C LEU A 181 -5.35 -1.70 -3.40
N VAL A 182 -5.88 -1.95 -4.60
CA VAL A 182 -5.45 -3.05 -5.47
C VAL A 182 -4.22 -2.69 -6.34
N GLY A 183 -3.64 -1.51 -6.16
CA GLY A 183 -2.49 -1.03 -6.94
C GLY A 183 -2.83 -0.63 -8.38
N GLY A 184 -4.10 -0.31 -8.64
CA GLY A 184 -4.58 0.31 -9.87
C GLY A 184 -4.55 1.84 -9.77
N ASN A 185 -4.70 2.52 -10.92
CA ASN A 185 -4.79 3.98 -10.98
C ASN A 185 -6.26 4.41 -10.80
N PRO A 186 -6.58 5.50 -10.07
CA PRO A 186 -7.95 6.00 -9.95
C PRO A 186 -8.51 6.31 -11.35
N ALA A 187 -9.76 5.94 -11.60
CA ALA A 187 -10.39 6.22 -12.89
C ALA A 187 -10.77 7.72 -12.95
N PRO A 188 -10.58 8.40 -14.10
CA PRO A 188 -11.09 9.75 -14.27
C PRO A 188 -12.63 9.76 -14.21
N SER A 189 -13.21 10.88 -13.78
CA SER A 189 -14.62 11.10 -13.39
C SER A 189 -15.72 10.76 -14.41
N HIS A 190 -15.38 10.18 -15.56
CA HIS A 190 -16.30 9.88 -16.66
C HIS A 190 -16.08 8.49 -17.31
N ALA A 191 -15.31 7.59 -16.69
CA ALA A 191 -15.13 6.24 -17.22
C ALA A 191 -16.08 5.26 -16.51
N ALA A 192 -17.27 5.07 -17.09
CA ALA A 192 -18.24 4.04 -16.69
C ALA A 192 -17.67 2.63 -16.95
N TYR A 193 -16.72 2.18 -16.14
CA TYR A 193 -16.35 0.78 -16.09
C TYR A 193 -17.35 0.06 -15.22
N ARG A 194 -18.47 -0.34 -15.84
CA ARG A 194 -19.31 -1.45 -15.36
C ARG A 194 -18.40 -2.67 -15.21
N TRP A 195 -17.86 -2.89 -14.03
CA TRP A 195 -17.24 -4.17 -13.68
C TRP A 195 -18.35 -5.21 -13.59
N ARG A 196 -18.68 -5.81 -14.74
CA ARG A 196 -19.37 -7.10 -14.78
C ARG A 196 -18.36 -8.14 -14.32
N ILE A 197 -18.49 -8.56 -13.06
CA ILE A 197 -18.02 -9.85 -12.57
C ILE A 197 -19.17 -10.84 -12.73
#